data_AF-A0A672PZ22-F1
#
_entry.id   AF-A0A672PZ22-F1
#
_cell.length_a   1.000
_cell.length_b   1.000
_cell.length_c   1.000
_cell.angle_alpha   90.00
_cell.angle_beta   90.00
_cell.angle_gamma   90.00
#
_symmetry.space_group_name_H-M   'P 1'
#
loop_
_entity.id
_entity.type
_entity.pdbx_description
1 polymer ?
#
loop_
_entity_poly.entity_id
_entity_poly.type
_entity_poly.pdbx_seq_one_letter_code
_entity_poly.pdbx_strand_id
1 'polypeptide(L)'
;TFYRFYVITLKLSYQVGQLYSVAEASKNETGGGEGVEVLKNEPYEKEDGEKGQYTHKIYHLQSKVPTFVRLLAPSSALSIHEKAWNAYPYCRTGTGHNSTNEYMKDNFLVMIETWHKPDLGDQDNVHKLDPEQWKKVEVVHIDIADRSQVDTKDYKPDEDPATFKSQKTGRGPLGPDWKKELPQKTDCPHMCAYKLVTVKFKWFGLQNKVENFIHKQEKRLFTSFHRQLFCWLDRWINLTMEDIRRMEETTQKELDNMRVKDPVKGMSAADE
;
A
#
# COMPACT_ATOMS: atom_id res chain seq x y z
N THR A 1 -2.39 17.79 9.56
CA THR A 1 -2.81 16.38 9.59
C THR A 1 -4.01 16.20 8.71
N PHE A 2 -3.86 15.48 7.61
CA PHE A 2 -4.94 15.14 6.68
C PHE A 2 -5.28 13.66 6.80
N TYR A 3 -6.57 13.35 6.79
CA TYR A 3 -7.10 12.00 6.84
C TYR A 3 -7.79 11.69 5.52
N ARG A 4 -7.41 10.58 4.89
CA ARG A 4 -8.14 10.02 3.75
C ARG A 4 -8.53 8.59 4.04
N PHE A 5 -9.76 8.26 3.69
CA PHE A 5 -10.33 6.94 3.87
C PHE A 5 -10.53 6.30 2.50
N TYR A 6 -9.62 5.41 2.13
CA TYR A 6 -9.66 4.72 0.85
C TYR A 6 -10.50 3.45 0.95
N VAL A 7 -11.43 3.30 0.01
CA VAL A 7 -12.33 2.15 -0.08
C VAL A 7 -12.00 1.39 -1.35
N ILE A 8 -11.56 0.14 -1.21
CA ILE A 8 -11.06 -0.68 -2.31
C ILE A 8 -11.76 -2.03 -2.29
N THR A 9 -12.81 -2.16 -3.11
CA THR A 9 -13.51 -3.43 -3.33
C THR A 9 -12.64 -4.34 -4.19
N LEU A 10 -12.57 -5.63 -3.85
CA LEU A 10 -11.80 -6.65 -4.55
C LEU A 10 -12.62 -7.93 -4.70
N LYS A 11 -12.33 -8.68 -5.77
CA LYS A 11 -12.98 -9.96 -6.11
C LYS A 11 -12.05 -11.15 -5.84
N LEU A 12 -11.53 -11.25 -4.61
CA LEU A 12 -10.55 -12.27 -4.22
C LEU A 12 -10.36 -12.46 -2.70
N SER A 13 -9.69 -13.57 -2.35
CA SER A 13 -9.10 -13.79 -1.02
C SER A 13 -7.80 -12.99 -0.89
N TYR A 14 -7.70 -12.13 0.11
CA TYR A 14 -6.72 -11.04 0.10
C TYR A 14 -5.39 -11.33 0.82
N GLN A 15 -5.39 -12.06 1.93
CA GLN A 15 -4.21 -12.14 2.82
C GLN A 15 -2.93 -12.64 2.13
N VAL A 16 -2.99 -13.78 1.44
CA VAL A 16 -1.84 -14.35 0.69
C VAL A 16 -1.46 -13.43 -0.47
N GLY A 17 -2.44 -12.97 -1.24
CA GLY A 17 -2.21 -12.11 -2.40
C GLY A 17 -1.58 -10.77 -2.05
N GLN A 18 -1.95 -10.17 -0.91
CA GLN A 18 -1.32 -8.96 -0.41
C GLN A 18 0.16 -9.19 -0.13
N LEU A 19 0.52 -10.23 0.61
CA LEU A 19 1.91 -10.48 1.00
C LEU A 19 2.78 -10.79 -0.21
N TYR A 20 2.29 -11.63 -1.13
CA TYR A 20 2.94 -11.88 -2.41
C TYR A 20 3.15 -10.58 -3.20
N SER A 21 2.10 -9.77 -3.35
CA SER A 21 2.16 -8.56 -4.16
C SER A 21 3.06 -7.50 -3.51
N VAL A 22 3.14 -7.44 -2.18
CA VAL A 22 4.08 -6.56 -1.46
C VAL A 22 5.52 -6.97 -1.78
N ALA A 23 5.83 -8.26 -1.78
CA ALA A 23 7.17 -8.75 -2.13
C ALA A 23 7.54 -8.35 -3.57
N GLU A 24 6.67 -8.64 -4.54
CA GLU A 24 6.92 -8.34 -5.96
C GLU A 24 6.95 -6.83 -6.26
N ALA A 25 6.04 -6.05 -5.67
CA ALA A 25 6.06 -4.59 -5.81
C ALA A 25 7.33 -3.98 -5.19
N SER A 26 7.78 -4.51 -4.04
CA SER A 26 9.05 -4.06 -3.43
C SER A 26 10.23 -4.30 -4.38
N LYS A 27 10.28 -5.45 -5.06
CA LYS A 27 11.32 -5.76 -6.05
C LYS A 27 11.27 -4.81 -7.25
N ASN A 28 10.07 -4.47 -7.72
CA ASN A 28 9.88 -3.55 -8.85
C ASN A 28 10.33 -2.11 -8.54
N GLU A 29 10.35 -1.73 -7.26
CA GLU A 29 10.72 -0.39 -6.80
C GLU A 29 12.16 -0.26 -6.27
N THR A 30 12.92 -1.36 -6.20
CA THR A 30 14.23 -1.41 -5.52
C THR A 30 15.40 -1.55 -6.48
N GLY A 31 16.30 -0.56 -6.47
CA GLY A 31 17.48 -0.49 -7.32
C GLY A 31 18.19 0.87 -7.23
N GLY A 32 19.47 0.92 -7.58
CA GLY A 32 20.25 2.17 -7.66
C GLY A 32 20.42 2.88 -6.32
N GLY A 33 20.47 2.14 -5.21
CA GLY A 33 20.54 2.66 -3.85
C GLY A 33 19.18 2.99 -3.23
N GLU A 34 18.09 2.92 -4.01
CA GLU A 34 16.73 3.30 -3.62
C GLU A 34 15.79 2.09 -3.50
N GLY A 35 14.63 2.31 -2.90
CA GLY A 35 13.57 1.31 -2.72
C GLY A 35 13.49 0.76 -1.30
N VAL A 36 13.21 -0.54 -1.18
CA VAL A 36 12.80 -1.17 0.09
C VAL A 36 13.96 -1.95 0.70
N GLU A 37 14.23 -1.70 1.97
CA GLU A 37 15.12 -2.50 2.82
C GLU A 37 14.29 -3.09 3.96
N VAL A 38 14.36 -4.40 4.17
CA VAL A 38 13.63 -5.08 5.25
C VAL A 38 14.60 -5.35 6.40
N LEU A 39 14.36 -4.73 7.56
CA LEU A 39 15.19 -4.89 8.76
C LEU A 39 14.68 -5.99 9.67
N LYS A 40 13.36 -6.11 9.81
CA LYS A 40 12.71 -7.14 10.63
C LYS A 40 11.46 -7.67 9.93
N ASN A 41 11.23 -8.97 10.09
CA ASN A 41 10.00 -9.65 9.73
C ASN A 41 9.82 -10.84 10.68
N GLU A 42 9.05 -10.65 11.75
CA GLU A 42 8.92 -11.63 12.83
C GLU A 42 7.48 -11.70 13.36
N PRO A 43 7.01 -12.86 13.83
CA PRO A 43 5.73 -12.93 14.52
C PRO A 43 5.79 -12.14 15.83
N TYR A 44 4.65 -11.60 16.27
CA TYR A 44 4.52 -10.95 17.57
C TYR A 44 3.25 -11.40 18.29
N GLU A 45 3.26 -11.23 19.61
CA GLU A 45 2.11 -11.38 20.49
C GLU A 45 2.18 -10.26 21.54
N LYS A 46 1.08 -9.51 21.70
CA LYS A 46 0.93 -8.47 22.72
C LYS A 46 0.31 -9.05 23.99
N GLU A 47 0.46 -8.32 25.09
CA GLU A 47 -0.10 -8.69 26.40
C GLU A 47 -1.64 -8.80 26.39
N ASP A 48 -2.31 -8.04 25.52
CA ASP A 48 -3.77 -8.09 25.32
C ASP A 48 -4.24 -9.28 24.47
N GLY A 49 -3.31 -10.15 24.04
CA GLY A 49 -3.58 -11.34 23.23
C GLY A 49 -3.63 -11.08 21.72
N GLU A 50 -3.41 -9.84 21.24
CA GLU A 50 -3.26 -9.58 19.80
C GLU A 50 -2.01 -10.29 19.26
N LYS A 51 -2.19 -11.08 18.21
CA LYS A 51 -1.11 -11.82 17.53
C LYS A 51 -1.06 -11.42 16.06
N GLY A 52 0.14 -11.40 15.49
CA GLY A 52 0.31 -11.04 14.09
C GLY A 52 1.75 -11.14 13.62
N GLN A 53 2.03 -10.48 12.50
CA GLN A 53 3.37 -10.30 11.97
C GLN A 53 3.82 -8.86 12.14
N TYR A 54 5.00 -8.67 12.72
CA TYR A 54 5.67 -7.39 12.81
C TYR A 54 6.69 -7.28 11.68
N THR A 55 6.69 -6.14 10.99
CA THR A 55 7.75 -5.80 10.04
C THR A 55 8.32 -4.42 10.32
N HIS A 56 9.62 -4.27 10.07
CA HIS A 56 10.29 -2.98 10.06
C HIS A 56 11.05 -2.86 8.75
N LYS A 57 10.66 -1.89 7.93
CA LYS A 57 11.27 -1.58 6.64
C LYS A 57 11.78 -0.14 6.61
N ILE A 58 12.77 0.10 5.76
CA ILE A 58 13.20 1.44 5.37
C ILE A 58 12.90 1.62 3.88
N TYR A 59 12.22 2.71 3.55
CA TYR A 59 12.07 3.18 2.18
C TYR A 59 13.10 4.26 1.90
N HIS A 60 14.00 4.00 0.95
CA HIS A 60 15.03 4.92 0.47
C HIS A 60 14.51 5.64 -0.78
N LEU A 61 14.22 6.96 -0.68
CA LEU A 61 13.40 7.68 -1.68
C LEU A 61 14.14 8.85 -2.37
N GLN A 62 15.46 8.80 -2.50
CA GLN A 62 16.29 9.95 -2.91
C GLN A 62 15.84 10.64 -4.22
N SER A 63 15.73 9.91 -5.33
CA SER A 63 15.21 10.42 -6.61
C SER A 63 13.71 10.22 -6.78
N LYS A 64 13.09 9.44 -5.88
CA LYS A 64 11.65 9.15 -5.86
C LYS A 64 10.79 10.20 -5.16
N VAL A 65 11.36 11.26 -4.59
CA VAL A 65 10.63 12.42 -4.04
C VAL A 65 10.68 13.64 -4.98
N PRO A 66 9.73 14.59 -4.91
CA PRO A 66 9.75 15.80 -5.71
C PRO A 66 11.02 16.62 -5.52
N THR A 67 11.42 17.37 -6.56
CA THR A 67 12.67 18.12 -6.54
C THR A 67 12.74 19.11 -5.38
N PHE A 68 11.63 19.78 -5.07
CA PHE A 68 11.58 20.75 -3.96
C PHE A 68 11.79 20.09 -2.59
N VAL A 69 11.40 18.83 -2.40
CA VAL A 69 11.65 18.08 -1.15
C VAL A 69 13.13 17.73 -1.07
N ARG A 70 13.70 17.24 -2.17
CA ARG A 70 15.12 16.89 -2.26
C ARG A 70 16.06 18.07 -2.03
N LEU A 71 15.68 19.28 -2.46
CA LEU A 71 16.49 20.49 -2.28
C LEU A 71 16.48 21.02 -0.83
N LEU A 72 15.44 20.71 -0.06
CA LEU A 72 15.24 21.27 1.29
C LEU A 72 15.59 20.28 2.41
N ALA A 73 15.54 18.97 2.12
CA ALA A 73 15.79 17.92 3.10
C ALA A 73 17.18 17.28 2.86
N PRO A 74 17.98 17.03 3.92
CA PRO A 74 19.20 16.25 3.77
C PRO A 74 18.87 14.83 3.29
N SER A 75 19.81 14.14 2.64
CA SER A 75 19.59 12.79 2.12
C SER A 75 19.14 11.78 3.18
N SER A 76 19.61 11.93 4.43
CA SER A 76 19.18 11.13 5.59
C SER A 76 17.70 11.35 5.97
N ALA A 77 17.12 12.51 5.62
CA ALA A 77 15.71 12.79 5.82
C ALA A 77 14.81 12.21 4.72
N LEU A 78 15.38 11.59 3.67
CA LEU A 78 14.62 10.94 2.59
C LEU A 78 14.47 9.43 2.78
N SER A 79 14.94 8.90 3.92
CA SER A 79 14.65 7.54 4.36
C SER A 79 13.45 7.54 5.31
N ILE A 80 12.46 6.72 5.01
CA ILE A 80 11.23 6.59 5.82
C ILE A 80 11.19 5.21 6.44
N HIS A 81 11.04 5.16 7.77
CA HIS A 81 10.88 3.93 8.52
C HIS A 81 9.40 3.56 8.56
N GLU A 82 9.07 2.40 8.01
CA GLU A 82 7.76 1.78 8.16
C GLU A 82 7.86 0.65 9.18
N LYS A 83 7.11 0.78 10.27
CA LYS A 83 6.90 -0.31 11.23
C LYS A 83 5.46 -0.73 11.13
N ALA A 84 5.19 -2.00 10.84
CA ALA A 84 3.84 -2.50 10.64
C ALA A 84 3.52 -3.66 11.57
N TRP A 85 2.32 -3.62 12.16
CA TRP A 85 1.71 -4.68 12.95
C TRP A 85 0.52 -5.22 12.17
N ASN A 86 0.72 -6.37 11.53
CA ASN A 86 -0.28 -7.04 10.72
C ASN A 86 -0.94 -8.17 11.52
N ALA A 87 -2.10 -7.85 12.10
CA ALA A 87 -2.99 -8.79 12.79
C ALA A 87 -4.25 -9.01 11.94
N TYR A 88 -4.06 -9.47 10.68
CA TYR A 88 -5.14 -9.65 9.70
C TYR A 88 -6.39 -10.27 10.36
N PRO A 89 -7.59 -9.65 10.21
CA PRO A 89 -7.95 -8.67 9.17
C PRO A 89 -7.63 -7.20 9.47
N TYR A 90 -7.02 -6.87 10.61
CA TYR A 90 -6.57 -5.51 10.92
C TYR A 90 -5.05 -5.36 10.69
N CYS A 91 -4.63 -4.21 10.18
CA CYS A 91 -3.22 -3.89 10.03
C CYS A 91 -2.98 -2.41 10.35
N ARG A 92 -1.88 -2.11 11.03
CA ARG A 92 -1.44 -0.74 11.31
C ARG A 92 0.01 -0.56 10.90
N THR A 93 0.30 0.46 10.11
CA THR A 93 1.66 0.95 9.83
C THR A 93 1.90 2.26 10.57
N GLY A 94 3.08 2.42 11.20
CA GLY A 94 3.41 3.55 12.07
C GLY A 94 2.87 3.40 13.49
N THR A 95 3.45 4.13 14.45
CA THR A 95 2.85 4.31 15.77
C THR A 95 2.64 5.80 16.02
N GLY A 96 1.54 6.16 16.70
CA GLY A 96 1.20 7.56 16.99
C GLY A 96 2.24 8.31 17.85
N HIS A 97 3.25 7.60 18.36
CA HIS A 97 4.33 8.14 19.21
C HIS A 97 5.74 7.99 18.61
N ASN A 98 5.91 7.34 17.46
CA ASN A 98 7.22 7.25 16.80
C ASN A 98 7.16 7.90 15.42
N SER A 99 7.99 8.92 15.25
CA SER A 99 8.29 9.46 13.93
C SER A 99 8.66 8.35 12.96
N THR A 100 8.12 8.43 11.75
CA THR A 100 8.52 7.60 10.61
C THR A 100 9.80 8.13 9.94
N ASN A 101 10.37 9.24 10.42
CA ASN A 101 11.57 9.84 9.87
C ASN A 101 12.49 10.38 10.97
N GLU A 102 13.74 9.92 10.98
CA GLU A 102 14.69 10.24 12.06
C GLU A 102 15.00 11.74 12.16
N TYR A 103 15.01 12.44 11.03
CA TYR A 103 15.29 13.89 10.97
C TYR A 103 14.11 14.73 11.47
N MET A 104 12.91 14.49 10.92
CA MET A 104 11.73 15.30 11.20
C MET A 104 11.13 15.03 12.58
N LYS A 105 11.41 13.87 13.19
CA LYS A 105 10.82 13.44 14.46
C LYS A 105 9.29 13.61 14.42
N ASP A 106 8.67 14.09 15.50
CA ASP A 106 7.21 14.23 15.60
C ASP A 106 6.57 15.20 14.58
N ASN A 107 7.38 15.90 13.78
CA ASN A 107 6.91 16.74 12.69
C ASN A 107 6.55 15.94 11.43
N PHE A 108 6.85 14.64 11.35
CA PHE A 108 6.47 13.80 10.22
C PHE A 108 5.83 12.48 10.69
N LEU A 109 4.68 12.16 10.09
CA LEU A 109 4.00 10.88 10.29
C LEU A 109 3.27 10.51 9.00
N VAL A 110 3.46 9.26 8.57
CA VAL A 110 2.55 8.58 7.64
C VAL A 110 2.12 7.31 8.36
N MET A 111 0.84 7.23 8.70
CA MET A 111 0.24 6.11 9.40
C MET A 111 -0.90 5.57 8.56
N ILE A 112 -0.90 4.25 8.31
CA ILE A 112 -1.96 3.59 7.55
C ILE A 112 -2.58 2.55 8.46
N GLU A 113 -3.85 2.75 8.78
CA GLU A 113 -4.67 1.75 9.46
C GLU A 113 -5.58 1.11 8.42
N THR A 114 -5.66 -0.22 8.42
CA THR A 114 -6.46 -0.94 7.44
C THR A 114 -7.34 -1.97 8.12
N TRP A 115 -8.63 -1.93 7.79
CA TRP A 115 -9.56 -3.03 8.00
C TRP A 115 -9.85 -3.73 6.67
N HIS A 116 -9.74 -5.06 6.68
CA HIS A 116 -10.19 -5.90 5.58
C HIS A 116 -11.54 -6.53 5.98
N LYS A 117 -12.62 -6.19 5.30
CA LYS A 117 -13.98 -6.66 5.64
C LYS A 117 -14.59 -7.44 4.47
N PRO A 118 -15.41 -8.47 4.74
CA PRO A 118 -16.13 -9.23 3.72
C PRO A 118 -17.40 -8.49 3.28
N ASP A 119 -17.24 -7.27 2.76
CA ASP A 119 -18.33 -6.42 2.26
C ASP A 119 -17.95 -5.74 0.94
N LEU A 120 -18.75 -4.77 0.50
CA LEU A 120 -18.57 -4.08 -0.77
C LEU A 120 -18.08 -2.63 -0.64
N GLY A 121 -17.66 -2.20 0.55
CA GLY A 121 -17.25 -0.81 0.79
C GLY A 121 -18.37 0.11 1.24
N ASP A 122 -19.42 -0.43 1.85
CA ASP A 122 -20.64 0.26 2.30
C ASP A 122 -20.59 0.68 3.79
N GLN A 123 -19.54 0.31 4.53
CA GLN A 123 -19.38 0.71 5.92
C GLN A 123 -18.66 2.05 6.06
N ASP A 124 -19.34 3.03 6.64
CA ASP A 124 -18.73 4.28 7.07
C ASP A 124 -17.95 4.11 8.38
N ASN A 125 -16.85 4.86 8.52
CA ASN A 125 -16.08 4.99 9.76
C ASN A 125 -15.76 3.66 10.48
N VAL A 126 -15.35 2.62 9.74
CA VAL A 126 -15.02 1.30 10.33
C VAL A 126 -13.92 1.34 11.39
N HIS A 127 -13.10 2.40 11.39
CA HIS A 127 -12.04 2.65 12.38
C HIS A 127 -12.57 3.28 13.67
N LYS A 128 -13.87 3.64 13.73
CA LYS A 128 -14.54 4.21 14.90
C LYS A 128 -13.85 5.50 15.38
N LEU A 129 -13.46 6.36 14.44
CA LEU A 129 -13.01 7.71 14.76
C LEU A 129 -14.15 8.47 15.44
N ASP A 130 -13.81 9.43 16.30
CA ASP A 130 -14.81 10.30 16.89
C ASP A 130 -15.51 11.14 15.79
N PRO A 131 -16.75 11.61 16.04
CA PRO A 131 -17.53 12.32 15.03
C PRO A 131 -16.89 13.61 14.52
N GLU A 132 -16.07 14.30 15.31
CA GLU A 132 -15.43 15.55 14.90
C GLU A 132 -14.24 15.31 13.99
N GLN A 133 -13.47 14.25 14.26
CA GLN A 133 -12.40 13.80 13.39
C GLN A 133 -12.96 13.22 12.09
N TRP A 134 -14.00 12.37 12.15
CA TRP A 134 -14.61 11.77 10.96
C TRP A 134 -15.13 12.79 9.96
N LYS A 135 -15.72 13.90 10.42
CA LYS A 135 -16.17 15.01 9.55
C LYS A 135 -15.06 15.64 8.69
N LYS A 136 -13.79 15.48 9.08
CA LYS A 136 -12.62 16.01 8.36
C LYS A 136 -12.00 14.97 7.41
N VAL A 137 -12.50 13.74 7.40
CA VAL A 137 -12.00 12.66 6.57
C VAL A 137 -12.60 12.75 5.18
N GLU A 138 -11.74 12.80 4.16
CA GLU A 138 -12.16 12.66 2.76
C GLU A 138 -12.25 11.16 2.42
N VAL A 139 -13.43 10.71 1.98
CA VAL A 139 -13.63 9.33 1.50
C VAL A 139 -13.26 9.25 0.02
N VAL A 140 -12.37 8.34 -0.33
CA VAL A 140 -11.86 8.15 -1.69
C VAL A 140 -12.07 6.71 -2.14
N HIS A 141 -12.93 6.50 -3.13
CA HIS A 141 -13.09 5.17 -3.73
C HIS A 141 -12.02 4.93 -4.79
N ILE A 142 -11.39 3.76 -4.74
CA ILE A 142 -10.49 3.28 -5.81
C ILE A 142 -11.21 2.19 -6.58
N ASP A 143 -11.30 2.35 -7.89
CA ASP A 143 -11.81 1.32 -8.79
C ASP A 143 -10.67 0.75 -9.63
N ILE A 144 -10.28 -0.49 -9.34
CA ILE A 144 -9.16 -1.13 -10.02
C ILE A 144 -9.43 -1.40 -11.50
N ALA A 145 -10.68 -1.40 -11.95
CA ALA A 145 -11.05 -1.58 -13.36
C ALA A 145 -11.13 -0.25 -14.12
N ASP A 146 -11.21 0.89 -13.42
CA ASP A 146 -11.38 2.21 -14.04
C ASP A 146 -10.05 2.76 -14.56
N ARG A 147 -9.89 2.72 -15.89
CA ARG A 147 -8.70 3.23 -16.58
C ARG A 147 -8.42 4.71 -16.29
N SER A 148 -9.43 5.51 -15.98
CA SER A 148 -9.26 6.96 -15.74
C SER A 148 -8.55 7.27 -14.41
N GLN A 149 -8.49 6.29 -13.49
CA GLN A 149 -7.80 6.43 -12.21
C GLN A 149 -6.30 6.13 -12.28
N VAL A 150 -5.79 5.75 -13.45
CA VAL A 150 -4.39 5.42 -13.68
C VAL A 150 -3.77 6.43 -14.63
N ASP A 151 -2.64 7.02 -14.24
CA ASP A 151 -1.88 7.90 -15.12
C ASP A 151 -1.37 7.11 -16.34
N THR A 152 -1.33 7.74 -17.51
CA THR A 152 -0.75 7.16 -18.72
C THR A 152 0.67 6.64 -18.52
N LYS A 153 1.49 7.29 -17.68
CA LYS A 153 2.86 6.84 -17.38
C LYS A 153 2.95 5.58 -16.54
N ASP A 154 1.90 5.28 -15.77
CA ASP A 154 1.82 4.10 -14.90
C ASP A 154 1.07 2.94 -15.54
N TYR A 155 0.37 3.19 -16.66
CA TYR A 155 -0.45 2.18 -17.30
C TYR A 155 0.42 1.11 -17.96
N LYS A 156 0.17 -0.14 -17.55
CA LYS A 156 0.74 -1.32 -18.19
C LYS A 156 -0.39 -2.27 -18.61
N PRO A 157 -0.46 -2.70 -19.88
CA PRO A 157 -1.52 -3.59 -20.36
C PRO A 157 -1.63 -4.93 -19.62
N ASP A 158 -0.50 -5.47 -19.15
CA ASP A 158 -0.43 -6.73 -18.41
C ASP A 158 -0.80 -6.61 -16.91
N GLU A 159 -0.95 -5.37 -16.42
CA GLU A 159 -1.43 -5.04 -15.08
C GLU A 159 -2.82 -4.37 -15.15
N ASP A 160 -3.62 -4.70 -16.17
CA ASP A 160 -4.97 -4.16 -16.36
C ASP A 160 -6.10 -5.16 -16.03
N PRO A 161 -6.79 -5.01 -14.88
CA PRO A 161 -7.90 -5.88 -14.51
C PRO A 161 -9.06 -5.88 -15.51
N ALA A 162 -9.21 -4.81 -16.31
CA ALA A 162 -10.24 -4.71 -17.33
C ALA A 162 -9.98 -5.59 -18.56
N THR A 163 -8.76 -6.12 -18.71
CA THR A 163 -8.38 -7.00 -19.82
C THR A 163 -7.88 -8.37 -19.30
N PHE A 164 -7.41 -8.44 -18.06
CA PHE A 164 -6.92 -9.67 -17.45
C PHE A 164 -8.04 -10.66 -17.12
N LYS A 165 -7.85 -11.92 -17.50
CA LYS A 165 -8.67 -13.06 -17.07
C LYS A 165 -7.78 -14.16 -16.51
N SER A 166 -8.03 -14.51 -15.25
CA SER A 166 -7.33 -15.60 -14.57
C SER A 166 -7.66 -16.94 -15.21
N GLN A 167 -6.62 -17.70 -15.54
CA GLN A 167 -6.74 -19.05 -16.09
C GLN A 167 -7.05 -20.07 -14.98
N LYS A 168 -6.60 -19.83 -13.75
CA LYS A 168 -6.83 -20.75 -12.61
C LYS A 168 -8.22 -20.61 -11.99
N THR A 169 -8.82 -19.42 -12.06
CA THR A 169 -10.08 -19.13 -11.36
C THR A 169 -11.21 -18.68 -12.29
N GLY A 170 -10.91 -18.33 -13.54
CA GLY A 170 -11.86 -17.75 -14.48
C GLY A 170 -12.29 -16.32 -14.17
N ARG A 171 -11.76 -15.70 -13.09
CA ARG A 171 -12.10 -14.33 -12.68
C ARG A 171 -11.52 -13.30 -13.65
N GLY A 172 -12.27 -12.21 -13.85
CA GLY A 172 -11.96 -11.20 -14.84
C GLY A 172 -12.42 -11.60 -16.26
N PRO A 173 -12.34 -10.69 -17.24
CA PRO A 173 -12.02 -9.27 -17.07
C PRO A 173 -13.05 -8.51 -16.23
N LEU A 174 -12.63 -7.43 -15.58
CA LEU A 174 -13.51 -6.55 -14.82
C LEU A 174 -14.07 -5.45 -15.73
N GLY A 175 -15.33 -5.61 -16.16
CA GLY A 175 -16.03 -4.58 -16.94
C GLY A 175 -16.48 -3.39 -16.08
N PRO A 176 -17.03 -2.31 -16.69
CA PRO A 176 -17.45 -1.11 -15.97
C PRO A 176 -18.47 -1.34 -14.83
N ASP A 177 -19.33 -2.34 -14.98
CA ASP A 177 -20.36 -2.69 -13.99
C ASP A 177 -19.95 -3.84 -13.06
N TRP A 178 -18.67 -4.23 -13.02
CA TRP A 178 -18.20 -5.41 -12.28
C TRP A 178 -18.59 -5.41 -10.80
N LYS A 179 -18.67 -4.22 -10.17
CA LYS A 179 -19.10 -4.04 -8.77
C LYS A 179 -20.58 -4.35 -8.58
N LYS A 180 -21.44 -3.98 -9.54
CA LYS A 180 -22.89 -4.26 -9.49
C LYS A 180 -23.20 -5.73 -9.75
N GLU A 181 -22.36 -6.40 -10.54
CA GLU A 181 -22.47 -7.84 -10.82
C GLU A 181 -21.94 -8.72 -9.67
N LEU A 182 -21.11 -8.15 -8.78
CA LEU A 182 -20.43 -8.88 -7.72
C LEU A 182 -21.37 -9.58 -6.72
N PRO A 183 -22.44 -8.94 -6.21
CA PRO A 183 -23.39 -9.58 -5.28
C PRO A 183 -24.14 -10.76 -5.89
N GLN A 184 -24.25 -10.83 -7.23
CA GLN A 184 -25.02 -11.84 -7.92
C GLN A 184 -24.26 -13.16 -8.09
N LYS A 185 -22.96 -13.18 -7.80
CA LYS A 185 -22.08 -14.35 -7.95
C LYS A 185 -21.69 -14.90 -6.58
N THR A 186 -22.43 -15.89 -6.11
CA THR A 186 -22.25 -16.54 -4.79
C THR A 186 -20.96 -17.36 -4.68
N ASP A 187 -20.35 -17.73 -5.82
CA ASP A 187 -19.11 -18.49 -5.92
C ASP A 187 -17.84 -17.62 -5.90
N CYS A 188 -17.99 -16.29 -5.79
CA CYS A 188 -16.87 -15.37 -5.87
C CYS A 188 -16.62 -14.62 -4.55
N PRO A 189 -15.53 -14.95 -3.82
CA PRO A 189 -15.19 -14.21 -2.62
C PRO A 189 -14.89 -12.76 -2.99
N HIS A 190 -15.48 -11.85 -2.23
CA HIS A 190 -15.26 -10.42 -2.34
C HIS A 190 -14.96 -9.84 -0.97
N MET A 191 -14.25 -8.72 -0.97
CA MET A 191 -13.89 -8.01 0.24
C MET A 191 -13.64 -6.54 -0.07
N CYS A 192 -13.60 -5.71 0.95
CA CYS A 192 -13.17 -4.34 0.88
C CYS A 192 -11.98 -4.09 1.82
N ALA A 193 -10.95 -3.43 1.31
CA ALA A 193 -9.90 -2.85 2.13
C ALA A 193 -10.24 -1.38 2.42
N TYR A 194 -10.47 -1.08 3.69
CA TYR A 194 -10.70 0.26 4.20
C TYR A 194 -9.40 0.80 4.78
N LYS A 195 -8.71 1.68 4.04
CA LYS A 195 -7.41 2.23 4.45
C LYS A 195 -7.57 3.66 4.96
N LEU A 196 -7.47 3.85 6.26
CA LEU A 196 -7.37 5.17 6.86
C LEU A 196 -5.90 5.62 6.84
N VAL A 197 -5.60 6.59 5.98
CA VAL A 197 -4.26 7.19 5.88
C VAL A 197 -4.25 8.51 6.64
N THR A 198 -3.35 8.60 7.62
CA THR A 198 -3.07 9.81 8.39
C THR A 198 -1.71 10.34 8.00
N VAL A 199 -1.67 11.55 7.44
CA VAL A 199 -0.41 12.23 7.10
C VAL A 199 -0.27 13.46 7.96
N LYS A 200 0.88 13.61 8.63
CA LYS A 200 1.31 14.81 9.35
C LYS A 200 2.64 15.26 8.77
N PHE A 201 2.73 16.51 8.34
CA PHE A 201 4.00 17.13 7.96
C PHE A 201 4.05 18.58 8.43
N LYS A 202 4.75 18.85 9.53
CA LYS A 202 4.85 20.18 10.14
C LYS A 202 6.13 20.87 9.70
N TRP A 203 6.04 21.61 8.60
CA TRP A 203 7.10 22.49 8.10
C TRP A 203 6.49 23.80 7.61
N PHE A 204 7.01 24.93 8.10
CA PHE A 204 6.52 26.27 7.76
C PHE A 204 6.54 26.52 6.24
N GLY A 205 5.38 26.87 5.67
CA GLY A 205 5.24 27.16 4.23
C GLY A 205 5.09 25.94 3.31
N LEU A 206 5.29 24.71 3.80
CA LEU A 206 5.25 23.50 2.96
C LEU A 206 4.23 22.44 3.42
N GLN A 207 3.66 22.60 4.61
CA GLN A 207 2.71 21.66 5.22
C GLN A 207 1.64 21.14 4.23
N ASN A 208 0.75 22.01 3.77
CA ASN A 208 -0.38 21.59 2.93
C ASN A 208 0.07 21.00 1.59
N LYS A 209 1.18 21.51 1.02
CA LYS A 209 1.71 21.02 -0.26
C LYS A 209 2.21 19.58 -0.13
N VAL A 210 2.99 19.30 0.90
CA VAL A 210 3.57 17.97 1.13
C VAL A 210 2.52 16.98 1.63
N GLU A 211 1.62 17.37 2.55
CA GLU A 211 0.55 16.49 3.03
C GLU A 211 -0.36 16.05 1.86
N ASN A 212 -0.73 16.96 0.95
CA ASN A 212 -1.49 16.63 -0.26
C ASN A 212 -0.68 15.78 -1.26
N PHE A 213 0.60 16.07 -1.43
CA PHE A 213 1.47 15.28 -2.30
C PHE A 213 1.55 13.83 -1.85
N ILE A 214 1.78 13.58 -0.55
CA ILE A 214 1.85 12.22 0.01
C ILE A 214 0.53 11.50 -0.22
N HIS A 215 -0.61 12.14 0.06
CA HIS A 215 -1.92 11.55 -0.19
C HIS A 215 -2.17 11.22 -1.67
N LYS A 216 -1.68 12.03 -2.61
CA LYS A 216 -1.72 11.70 -4.05
C LYS A 216 -0.87 10.47 -4.37
N GLN A 217 0.33 10.36 -3.79
CA GLN A 217 1.20 9.19 -4.00
C GLN A 217 0.62 7.93 -3.36
N GLU A 218 0.01 8.01 -2.17
CA GLU A 218 -0.68 6.88 -1.54
C GLU A 218 -1.86 6.39 -2.39
N LYS A 219 -2.67 7.31 -2.93
CA LYS A 219 -3.74 6.94 -3.88
C LYS A 219 -3.18 6.24 -5.12
N ARG A 220 -2.12 6.79 -5.72
CA ARG A 220 -1.43 6.21 -6.89
C ARG A 220 -0.91 4.81 -6.58
N LEU A 221 -0.20 4.66 -5.45
CA LEU A 221 0.33 3.38 -4.97
C LEU A 221 -0.77 2.35 -4.75
N PHE A 222 -1.84 2.69 -4.01
CA PHE A 222 -2.95 1.77 -3.80
C PHE A 222 -3.64 1.38 -5.10
N THR A 223 -3.79 2.30 -6.05
CA THR A 223 -4.41 2.00 -7.35
C THR A 223 -3.56 1.00 -8.12
N SER A 224 -2.27 1.27 -8.32
CA SER A 224 -1.36 0.39 -9.05
C SER A 224 -1.19 -0.97 -8.35
N PHE A 225 -1.00 -0.95 -7.03
CA PHE A 225 -0.80 -2.16 -6.21
C PHE A 225 -1.99 -3.13 -6.33
N HIS A 226 -3.22 -2.64 -6.20
CA HIS A 226 -4.39 -3.53 -6.24
C HIS A 226 -4.72 -4.01 -7.65
N ARG A 227 -4.39 -3.23 -8.69
CA ARG A 227 -4.45 -3.68 -10.09
C ARG A 227 -3.47 -4.82 -10.34
N GLN A 228 -2.21 -4.67 -9.91
CA GLN A 228 -1.19 -5.71 -9.95
C GLN A 228 -1.61 -6.96 -9.17
N LEU A 229 -2.08 -6.80 -7.94
CA LEU A 229 -2.54 -7.90 -7.09
C LEU A 229 -3.60 -8.76 -7.79
N PHE A 230 -4.57 -8.12 -8.46
CA PHE A 230 -5.59 -8.82 -9.23
C PHE A 230 -5.01 -9.51 -10.48
N CYS A 231 -4.16 -8.83 -11.25
CA CYS A 231 -3.56 -9.39 -12.47
C CYS A 231 -2.53 -10.50 -12.18
N TRP A 232 -1.99 -10.54 -10.95
CA TRP A 232 -1.11 -11.60 -10.48
C TRP A 232 -1.86 -12.75 -9.81
N LEU A 233 -3.20 -12.77 -9.84
CA LEU A 233 -4.02 -13.80 -9.18
C LEU A 233 -3.52 -15.22 -9.46
N ASP A 234 -3.22 -15.55 -10.71
CA ASP A 234 -2.73 -16.88 -11.08
C ASP A 234 -1.36 -17.24 -10.48
N ARG A 235 -0.56 -16.24 -10.09
CA ARG A 235 0.77 -16.44 -9.50
C ARG A 235 0.69 -16.82 -8.02
N TRP A 236 -0.31 -16.31 -7.29
CA TRP A 236 -0.36 -16.44 -5.83
C TRP A 236 -1.57 -17.20 -5.29
N ILE A 237 -2.64 -17.43 -6.08
CA ILE A 237 -3.90 -17.99 -5.56
C ILE A 237 -3.77 -19.39 -4.91
N ASN A 238 -2.77 -20.16 -5.32
CA ASN A 238 -2.50 -21.50 -4.78
C ASN A 238 -1.35 -21.52 -3.76
N LEU A 239 -0.79 -20.35 -3.40
CA LEU A 239 0.25 -20.28 -2.38
C LEU A 239 -0.37 -20.40 -0.99
N THR A 240 0.32 -21.13 -0.12
CA THR A 240 0.02 -21.21 1.31
C THR A 240 0.71 -20.07 2.05
N MET A 241 0.29 -19.81 3.29
CA MET A 241 1.01 -18.87 4.15
C MET A 241 2.47 -19.29 4.41
N GLU A 242 2.76 -20.60 4.42
CA GLU A 242 4.13 -21.09 4.57
C GLU A 242 4.98 -20.75 3.34
N ASP A 243 4.43 -20.91 2.12
CA ASP A 243 5.10 -20.51 0.89
C ASP A 243 5.44 -19.01 0.93
N ILE A 244 4.51 -18.19 1.40
CA ILE A 244 4.71 -16.74 1.58
C ILE A 244 5.86 -16.45 2.56
N ARG A 245 5.95 -17.13 3.70
CA ARG A 245 7.06 -16.91 4.65
C ARG A 245 8.42 -17.21 4.03
N ARG A 246 8.54 -18.32 3.30
CA ARG A 246 9.78 -18.66 2.57
C ARG A 246 10.10 -17.63 1.48
N MET A 247 9.08 -17.12 0.79
CA MET A 247 9.24 -16.04 -0.18
C MET A 247 9.70 -14.73 0.46
N GLU A 248 9.17 -14.34 1.62
CA GLU A 248 9.57 -13.11 2.32
C GLU A 248 11.06 -13.16 2.73
N GLU A 249 11.53 -14.31 3.25
CA GLU A 249 12.95 -14.52 3.59
C GLU A 249 13.87 -14.40 2.38
N THR A 250 13.44 -14.96 1.24
CA THR A 250 14.20 -14.88 -0.01
C THR A 250 14.17 -13.45 -0.55
N THR A 251 13.01 -12.79 -0.49
CA THR A 251 12.81 -11.43 -0.98
C THR A 251 13.66 -10.42 -0.23
N GLN A 252 13.83 -10.56 1.09
CA GLN A 252 14.72 -9.68 1.86
C GLN A 252 16.14 -9.66 1.27
N LYS A 253 16.71 -10.83 0.99
CA LYS A 253 18.06 -10.95 0.41
C LYS A 253 18.12 -10.44 -1.03
N GLU A 254 17.06 -10.66 -1.81
CA GLU A 254 16.97 -10.15 -3.18
C GLU A 254 16.95 -8.62 -3.19
N LEU A 255 16.14 -7.99 -2.35
CA LEU A 255 16.04 -6.53 -2.24
C LEU A 255 17.38 -5.89 -1.89
N ASP A 256 18.13 -6.45 -0.93
CA ASP A 256 19.45 -5.95 -0.58
C ASP A 256 20.43 -6.02 -1.76
N ASN A 257 20.40 -7.12 -2.51
CA ASN A 257 21.24 -7.28 -3.70
C ASN A 257 20.84 -6.30 -4.81
N MET A 258 19.53 -6.20 -5.10
CA MET A 258 19.00 -5.34 -6.16
C MET A 258 19.29 -3.87 -5.86
N ARG A 259 19.15 -3.44 -4.60
CA ARG A 259 19.45 -2.07 -4.17
C ARG A 259 20.88 -1.67 -4.50
N VAL A 260 21.84 -2.60 -4.42
CA VAL A 260 23.26 -2.34 -4.71
C VAL A 260 23.62 -2.52 -6.19
N LYS A 261 23.04 -3.51 -6.86
CA LYS A 261 23.48 -3.97 -8.19
C LYS A 261 22.64 -3.46 -9.36
N ASP A 262 21.35 -3.25 -9.15
CA ASP A 262 20.43 -2.84 -10.21
C ASP A 262 20.46 -1.31 -10.40
N PRO A 263 20.09 -0.77 -11.57
CA PRO A 263 19.81 0.66 -11.72
C PRO A 263 18.52 1.06 -11.00
N VAL A 264 18.32 2.37 -10.80
CA VAL A 264 17.04 2.91 -10.29
C VAL A 264 15.89 2.51 -11.22
N LYS A 265 14.78 2.05 -10.62
CA LYS A 265 13.58 1.59 -11.34
C LYS A 265 12.30 1.84 -10.53
N GLY A 266 11.16 1.55 -11.14
CA GLY A 266 9.84 1.75 -10.52
C GLY A 266 9.30 3.17 -10.68
N MET A 267 8.30 3.53 -9.88
CA MET A 267 7.66 4.84 -9.92
C MET A 267 8.64 5.95 -9.55
N SER A 268 8.64 7.02 -10.34
CA SER A 268 9.23 8.31 -9.98
C SER A 268 8.13 9.30 -9.62
N ALA A 269 8.39 10.15 -8.64
CA ALA A 269 7.65 11.37 -8.42
C ALA A 269 8.16 12.42 -9.41
N ALA A 270 7.88 12.24 -10.70
CA ALA A 270 8.11 13.31 -11.67
C ALA A 270 7.36 14.56 -11.20
N ASP A 271 8.04 15.70 -11.22
CA ASP A 271 7.45 16.99 -10.87
C ASP A 271 6.27 17.27 -11.83
N GLU A 272 5.05 17.22 -11.30
CA GLU A 272 3.88 17.92 -11.88
C GLU A 272 3.81 19.34 -11.31
#